data_AF-A0A2T7A1A8-F1
#
_entry.id   AF-A0A2T7A1A8-F1
#
_cell.length_a   1.000
_cell.length_b   1.000
_cell.length_c   1.000
_cell.angle_alpha   90.00
_cell.angle_beta   90.00
_cell.angle_gamma   90.00
#
_symmetry.space_group_name_H-M   'P 1'
#
loop_
_entity.id
_entity.type
_entity.pdbx_description
1 polymer ?
#
loop_
_entity_poly.entity_id
_entity_poly.type
_entity_poly.pdbx_seq_one_letter_code
_entity_poly.pdbx_strand_id
1 'polypeptide(L)' 'MGWWTIPVITLVCFTLYGIEGIGEELEDPFGYDKNDIRIDAIIEDCREEVMVLLESWKKGGEEYYL' A
#
# COMPACT_ATOMS: atom_id res chain seq x y z
N MET A 1 -31.27 -25.81 -21.16
CA MET A 1 -30.07 -25.46 -20.36
C MET A 1 -28.73 -25.83 -21.04
N GLY A 2 -28.65 -25.99 -22.37
CA GLY A 2 -27.40 -26.39 -23.06
C GLY A 2 -26.33 -25.28 -23.12
N TRP A 3 -26.10 -24.68 -24.29
CA TRP A 3 -25.06 -23.67 -24.55
C TRP A 3 -25.01 -22.49 -23.57
N TRP A 4 -26.13 -22.14 -22.93
CA TRP A 4 -26.19 -21.11 -21.88
C TRP A 4 -25.38 -21.45 -20.61
N THR A 5 -25.09 -22.72 -20.37
CA THR A 5 -24.25 -23.15 -19.25
C THR A 5 -22.83 -22.63 -19.39
N ILE A 6 -22.31 -22.52 -20.61
CA ILE A 6 -20.95 -22.05 -20.87
C ILE A 6 -20.75 -20.59 -20.40
N PRO A 7 -21.51 -19.59 -20.88
CA PRO A 7 -21.30 -18.20 -20.45
C PRO A 7 -21.63 -18.00 -18.97
N VAL A 8 -22.60 -18.72 -18.41
CA VAL A 8 -22.95 -18.61 -16.99
C VAL A 8 -21.82 -19.13 -16.11
N ILE A 9 -21.26 -20.31 -16.41
CA ILE A 9 -20.12 -20.84 -15.65
C ILE A 9 -18.89 -19.96 -15.84
N THR A 10 -18.62 -19.46 -17.05
CA THR A 10 -17.50 -18.54 -17.28
C THR A 10 -17.63 -17.28 -16.43
N LEU A 11 -18.83 -16.69 -16.33
CA LEU A 11 -19.06 -15.51 -15.48
C LEU A 11 -18.84 -15.83 -14.01
N VAL A 12 -19.39 -16.94 -13.52
CA VAL A 12 -19.24 -17.37 -12.12
C VAL A 12 -17.77 -17.63 -11.79
N CYS A 13 -17.04 -18.37 -12.63
CA CYS A 13 -15.62 -18.62 -12.45
C CYS A 13 -14.82 -17.32 -12.48
N PHE A 14 -15.09 -16.42 -13.43
CA PHE A 14 -14.43 -15.12 -13.48
C PHE A 14 -14.64 -14.33 -12.19
N THR A 15 -15.87 -14.30 -11.65
CA THR A 15 -16.12 -13.62 -10.37
C THR A 15 -15.44 -14.29 -9.19
N LEU A 16 -15.44 -15.62 -9.10
CA LEU A 16 -14.84 -16.35 -7.97
C LEU A 16 -13.32 -16.26 -7.97
N TYR A 17 -12.67 -16.52 -9.11
CA TYR A 17 -11.22 -16.37 -9.24
C TYR A 17 -10.78 -14.91 -9.14
N GLY A 18 -11.61 -13.98 -9.61
CA GLY A 18 -11.34 -12.55 -9.47
C GLY A 18 -11.27 -12.12 -8.01
N ILE A 19 -12.24 -12.51 -7.18
CA ILE A 19 -12.22 -12.17 -5.75
C ILE A 19 -11.12 -12.92 -4.99
N GLU A 20 -10.81 -14.16 -5.38
CA GLU A 20 -9.74 -14.95 -4.78
C GLU A 20 -8.37 -14.29 -5.02
N GLY A 21 -8.08 -13.89 -6.27
CA GLY A 21 -6.82 -13.21 -6.59
C GLY A 21 -6.67 -11.86 -5.89
N ILE A 22 -7.75 -11.09 -5.76
CA ILE A 22 -7.72 -9.85 -4.97
C ILE A 22 -7.48 -10.16 -3.49
N GLY A 23 -8.04 -11.25 -2.98
CA GLY A 23 -7.84 -11.70 -1.60
C GLY A 23 -6.40 -12.07 -1.30
N GLU A 24 -5.73 -12.76 -2.23
CA GLU A 24 -4.32 -13.14 -2.13
C GLU A 24 -3.42 -11.91 -2.04
N GLU A 25 -3.62 -10.91 -2.90
CA GLU A 25 -2.88 -9.63 -2.83
C GLU A 25 -3.15 -8.86 -1.52
N LEU A 26 -4.34 -9.00 -0.93
CA LEU A 26 -4.68 -8.33 0.34
C LEU A 26 -4.15 -9.05 1.59
N GLU A 27 -3.71 -10.30 1.49
CA GLU A 27 -3.24 -11.09 2.63
C GLU A 27 -1.85 -10.62 3.12
N ASP A 28 -0.96 -10.25 2.20
CA ASP A 28 0.37 -9.69 2.51
C ASP A 28 0.57 -8.29 1.91
N PRO A 29 -0.11 -7.27 2.43
CA PRO A 29 -0.11 -5.93 1.83
C PRO A 29 1.22 -5.18 1.98
N PHE A 30 2.19 -5.77 2.70
CA PHE A 30 3.51 -5.19 2.99
C PHE A 30 4.65 -6.00 2.39
N GLY A 31 4.35 -6.89 1.44
CA GLY A 31 5.33 -7.64 0.69
C GLY A 31 6.13 -6.77 -0.30
N TYR A 32 6.63 -7.43 -1.34
CA TYR A 32 7.40 -6.80 -2.42
C TYR A 32 6.77 -6.98 -3.81
N ASP A 33 5.50 -7.36 -3.85
CA ASP A 33 4.73 -7.45 -5.08
C ASP A 33 4.35 -6.07 -5.60
N LYS A 34 3.97 -6.02 -6.88
CA LYS A 34 3.72 -4.76 -7.59
C LYS A 34 2.58 -3.94 -6.99
N ASN A 35 1.59 -4.60 -6.41
CA ASN A 35 0.39 -3.97 -5.85
C ASN A 35 0.51 -3.71 -4.34
N ASP A 36 1.66 -4.03 -3.73
CA ASP A 36 1.88 -3.86 -2.30
C ASP A 36 2.15 -2.40 -1.92
N ILE A 37 1.93 -2.12 -0.63
CA ILE A 37 2.21 -0.82 -0.06
C ILE A 37 3.72 -0.64 0.05
N ARG A 38 4.23 0.44 -0.53
CA ARG A 38 5.66 0.80 -0.49
C ARG A 38 6.05 1.38 0.88
N ILE A 39 6.20 0.52 1.88
CA ILE A 39 6.58 0.87 3.25
C ILE A 39 7.92 1.61 3.30
N ASP A 40 8.89 1.19 2.48
CA ASP A 40 10.22 1.85 2.43
C ASP A 40 10.11 3.34 2.09
N ALA A 41 9.21 3.69 1.17
CA ALA A 41 9.01 5.09 0.79
C ALA A 41 8.37 5.89 1.93
N ILE A 42 7.38 5.31 2.62
CA ILE A 42 6.72 5.94 3.77
C ILE A 42 7.72 6.17 4.92
N ILE A 43 8.60 5.19 5.17
CA ILE A 43 9.63 5.32 6.21
C ILE A 43 10.64 6.41 5.85
N GLU A 44 11.05 6.48 4.59
CA GLU A 44 11.97 7.53 4.12
C GLU A 44 11.35 8.92 4.27
N ASP A 45 10.12 9.11 3.81
CA ASP A 45 9.40 10.38 3.92
C ASP A 45 9.26 10.82 5.40
N CYS A 46 8.87 9.90 6.28
CA CYS A 46 8.76 10.16 7.72
C CYS A 46 10.12 10.53 8.35
N ARG A 47 11.19 9.87 7.92
CA ARG A 47 12.55 10.18 8.38
C ARG A 47 12.93 11.61 7.99
N GLU A 48 12.70 11.99 6.74
CA GLU A 48 12.98 13.35 6.27
C GLU A 48 12.20 14.40 7.07
N GLU A 49 10.90 14.19 7.28
CA GLU A 49 10.07 15.10 8.09
C GLU A 49 10.60 15.26 9.52
N VAL A 50 10.91 14.16 10.20
CA VAL A 50 11.46 14.20 11.57
C VAL A 50 12.79 14.93 11.61
N MET A 51 13.66 14.72 10.62
CA MET A 51 14.95 15.43 10.53
C MET A 51 14.77 16.93 10.36
N VAL A 52 13.86 17.36 9.48
CA VAL A 52 13.52 18.79 9.28
C VAL A 52 12.97 19.41 10.56
N LEU A 53 12.11 18.69 11.29
CA LEU A 53 11.57 19.16 12.57
C LEU A 53 12.65 19.30 13.64
N LEU A 54 13.56 18.33 13.74
CA LEU A 54 14.69 18.38 14.68
C LEU A 54 15.65 19.54 14.37
N GLU A 55 15.96 19.76 13.09
CA GLU A 55 16.79 20.90 12.68
C GLU A 55 16.13 22.24 13.00
N SER A 56 14.82 22.34 12.76
CA SER A 56 14.05 23.54 13.05
C SER A 56 13.98 23.82 14.56
N TRP A 57 13.77 22.77 15.37
CA TRP A 57 13.82 22.88 16.83
C TRP A 57 15.19 23.35 17.33
N LYS A 58 16.27 22.78 16.80
CA LYS A 58 17.64 23.16 17.17
C LYS A 58 17.92 24.63 16.87
N LYS A 59 17.53 25.13 15.68
CA LYS A 59 17.68 26.54 15.31
C LYS A 59 16.90 27.48 16.24
N GLY A 60 15.66 27.14 16.57
CA GLY A 60 14.85 27.92 17.51
C GLY A 60 15.44 27.95 18.93
N GLY A 61 16.11 26.86 19.33
CA GLY A 61 16.89 26.82 20.57
C GLY A 61 18.08 27.79 20.53
N GLU A 62 18.87 27.78 19.46
CA GLU A 62 20.04 28.67 19.30
C GLU A 62 19.65 30.16 19.26
N GLU A 63 18.52 30.51 18.64
CA GLU A 63 17.99 31.88 18.61
C GLU A 63 17.56 32.39 20.00
N TYR A 64 17.10 31.51 20.90
CA TYR A 64 16.67 31.86 22.25
C TYR A 64 17.82 32.15 23.23
N TYR A 65 19.05 31.73 22.91
CA TYR A 65 20.24 31.93 23.75
C TYR A 65 21.14 33.09 23.29
N LEU A 66 20.74 33.82 22.24
CA LEU A 66 21.34 35.09 21.78
C LEU A 66 20.51 36.28 22.25
#